data_AF-A0A4Y9R4S0-F1
#
_entry.id   AF-A0A4Y9R4S0-F1
#
_cell.length_a   1.000
_cell.length_b   1.000
_cell.length_c   1.000
_cell.angle_alpha   90.00
_cell.angle_beta   90.00
_cell.angle_gamma   90.00
#
_symmetry.space_group_name_H-M   'P 1'
#
loop_
_entity.id
_entity.type
_entity.pdbx_description
1 polymer ?
#
loop_
_entity_poly.entity_id
_entity_poly.type
_entity_poly.pdbx_seq_one_letter_code
_entity_poly.pdbx_strand_id
1 'polypeptide(L)' 'MKDYAFAGAESINRAIGILVALDQQQVNAMVELQIDSAIEDCEQEYEKAIADPSYVPDKEFIVRLDNYLALGGERP' A
#
# COMPACT_ATOMS: atom_id res chain seq x y z
N MET A 1 15.47 -0.98 -12.32
CA MET A 1 14.37 -0.75 -11.35
C MET A 1 14.96 -1.10 -10.00
N LYS A 2 14.95 -0.18 -9.03
CA LYS A 2 15.47 -0.48 -7.67
C LYS A 2 14.68 -1.68 -7.15
N ASP A 3 15.41 -2.70 -6.70
CA ASP A 3 14.90 -3.94 -6.12
C ASP A 3 14.08 -3.65 -4.86
N TYR A 4 12.82 -3.27 -5.03
CA TYR A 4 11.89 -3.25 -3.91
C TYR A 4 11.67 -4.70 -3.46
N ALA A 5 12.33 -5.06 -2.37
CA ALA A 5 12.13 -6.33 -1.70
C ALA A 5 10.90 -6.20 -0.82
N PHE A 6 9.78 -6.77 -1.28
CA PHE A 6 8.56 -6.88 -0.49
C PHE A 6 8.89 -7.50 0.88
N ALA A 7 8.76 -6.72 1.95
CA ALA A 7 9.12 -7.15 3.30
C ALA A 7 7.95 -7.81 4.05
N GLY A 8 6.98 -8.38 3.31
CA GLY A 8 5.79 -9.00 3.86
C GLY A 8 4.72 -8.01 4.29
N ALA A 9 3.81 -8.48 5.15
CA ALA A 9 2.63 -7.74 5.62
C ALA A 9 2.96 -6.36 6.22
N GLU A 10 4.15 -6.18 6.81
CA GLU A 10 4.58 -4.90 7.37
C GLU A 10 4.65 -3.79 6.30
N SER A 11 5.11 -4.12 5.10
CA SER A 11 5.17 -3.16 3.99
C SER A 11 3.79 -2.66 3.58
N ILE A 12 2.81 -3.56 3.57
CA ILE A 12 1.42 -3.24 3.23
C ILE A 12 0.80 -2.38 4.32
N ASN A 13 1.02 -2.74 5.59
CA ASN A 13 0.52 -1.96 6.73
C ASN A 13 1.04 -0.51 6.75
N ARG A 14 2.32 -0.29 6.39
CA ARG A 14 2.87 1.08 6.25
C ARG A 14 2.19 1.85 5.12
N ALA A 15 1.99 1.21 3.95
CA ALA A 15 1.30 1.84 2.83
C ALA A 15 -0.15 2.23 3.18
N ILE A 16 -0.87 1.38 3.91
CA ILE A 16 -2.21 1.70 4.46
C ILE A 16 -2.13 2.96 5.32
N GLY A 17 -1.18 3.03 6.25
CA GLY A 17 -1.00 4.21 7.10
C GLY A 17 -0.74 5.51 6.32
N ILE A 18 0.07 5.44 5.25
CA ILE A 18 0.34 6.57 4.36
C ILE A 18 -0.93 6.99 3.60
N LEU A 19 -1.67 6.02 3.05
CA LEU A 19 -2.90 6.28 2.31
C LEU A 19 -3.98 6.89 3.21
N VAL A 20 -4.16 6.39 4.42
CA VAL A 20 -5.09 6.98 5.41
C VAL A 20 -4.70 8.42 5.77
N ALA A 21 -3.40 8.71 5.91
CA ALA A 21 -2.95 10.07 6.16
C ALA A 21 -3.20 11.00 4.96
N LEU A 22 -3.04 10.48 3.74
CA LEU A 22 -3.36 11.22 2.52
C LEU A 22 -4.85 11.48 2.37
N ASP A 23 -5.68 10.50 2.70
CA ASP A 23 -7.15 10.59 2.68
C ASP A 23 -7.65 11.74 3.55
N GLN A 24 -7.19 11.80 4.80
CA GLN A 24 -7.54 12.85 5.76
C GLN A 24 -7.17 14.27 5.32
N GLN A 25 -6.26 14.40 4.35
CA GLN A 25 -5.84 15.69 3.79
C GLN A 25 -6.55 16.04 2.47
N GLN A 26 -7.32 15.12 1.88
CA GLN A 26 -8.01 15.40 0.63
C GLN A 26 -9.23 16.29 0.82
N VAL A 27 -9.38 17.22 -0.11
CA VAL A 27 -10.59 18.04 -0.27
C VAL A 27 -11.35 17.71 -1.56
N ASN A 28 -10.80 16.82 -2.37
CA ASN A 28 -11.38 16.39 -3.63
C ASN A 28 -11.97 14.98 -3.49
N ALA A 29 -13.30 14.88 -3.57
CA ALA A 29 -14.03 13.62 -3.42
C ALA A 29 -13.65 12.54 -4.46
N MET A 30 -13.15 12.93 -5.64
CA MET A 30 -12.65 11.93 -6.61
C MET A 30 -11.34 11.31 -6.15
N VAL A 31 -10.49 12.10 -5.46
CA VAL A 31 -9.21 11.62 -4.95
C VAL A 31 -9.43 10.78 -3.69
N GLU A 32 -10.36 11.19 -2.82
CA GLU A 32 -10.83 10.41 -1.66
C GLU A 32 -11.25 8.98 -2.10
N LEU A 33 -12.17 8.87 -3.06
CA LEU A 33 -12.62 7.57 -3.59
C LEU A 33 -11.47 6.71 -4.17
N GLN A 34 -10.46 7.33 -4.77
CA GLN A 34 -9.30 6.61 -5.29
C GLN A 34 -8.39 6.10 -4.17
N ILE A 35 -8.26 6.87 -3.10
CA ILE A 35 -7.48 6.48 -1.92
C ILE A 35 -8.21 5.39 -1.14
N ASP A 36 -9.53 5.51 -0.95
CA ASP A 36 -10.36 4.48 -0.32
C ASP A 36 -10.20 3.14 -1.03
N SER A 37 -10.35 3.12 -2.36
CA SER A 37 -10.16 1.89 -3.15
C SER A 37 -8.74 1.34 -3.02
N ALA A 38 -7.72 2.21 -2.90
CA ALA A 38 -6.34 1.77 -2.70
C ALA A 38 -6.11 1.20 -1.29
N ILE A 39 -6.78 1.73 -0.27
CA ILE A 39 -6.77 1.21 1.10
C ILE A 39 -7.43 -0.16 1.14
N GLU A 40 -8.62 -0.32 0.55
CA GLU A 40 -9.32 -1.60 0.49
C GLU A 40 -8.49 -2.69 -0.21
N ASP A 41 -7.85 -2.35 -1.34
CA ASP A 41 -6.93 -3.25 -2.03
C ASP A 41 -5.76 -3.67 -1.12
N CYS A 42 -5.18 -2.72 -0.37
CA CYS A 42 -4.10 -3.02 0.56
C CYS A 42 -4.55 -3.86 1.75
N GLU A 43 -5.72 -3.62 2.32
CA GLU A 43 -6.26 -4.40 3.44
C GLU A 43 -6.47 -5.86 3.04
N GLN A 44 -7.02 -6.11 1.84
CA GLN A 44 -7.20 -7.48 1.33
C GLN A 44 -5.87 -8.22 1.15
N GLU A 45 -4.85 -7.55 0.60
CA GLU A 45 -3.52 -8.15 0.41
C GLU A 45 -2.80 -8.32 1.76
N TYR A 46 -3.04 -7.43 2.71
CA TYR A 46 -2.54 -7.53 4.07
C TYR A 46 -3.11 -8.75 4.80
N GLU A 47 -4.42 -8.98 4.71
CA GLU A 47 -5.05 -10.17 5.31
C GLU A 47 -4.44 -11.48 4.76
N LYS A 48 -4.20 -11.55 3.44
CA LYS A 48 -3.53 -12.69 2.81
C LYS A 48 -2.10 -12.86 3.31
N ALA A 49 -1.34 -11.77 3.42
CA ALA A 49 0.04 -11.77 3.91
C ALA A 49 0.16 -12.12 5.41
N ILE A 50 -0.84 -11.79 6.21
CA ILE A 50 -0.93 -12.17 7.63
C ILE A 50 -1.29 -13.65 7.77
N ALA A 51 -2.22 -14.14 6.94
CA ALA A 51 -2.67 -15.53 6.96
C ALA A 51 -1.61 -16.51 6.46
N ASP A 52 -0.79 -16.12 5.48
CA ASP A 52 0.30 -16.91 4.93
C ASP A 52 1.60 -16.10 4.85
N PRO A 53 2.61 -16.37 5.71
CA PRO A 53 3.89 -15.67 5.69
C PRO A 53 4.70 -15.85 4.39
N SER A 54 4.38 -16.85 3.57
CA SER A 54 5.00 -17.10 2.27
C SER A 54 4.22 -16.47 1.11
N TYR A 55 3.09 -15.81 1.40
CA TYR A 55 2.31 -15.10 0.40
C TYR A 55 3.11 -13.95 -0.19
N VAL A 56 3.13 -13.89 -1.52
CA VAL A 56 3.71 -12.80 -2.29
C VAL A 56 2.61 -12.27 -3.20
N PRO A 57 2.23 -11.00 -3.08
CA PRO A 57 1.22 -10.40 -3.93
C PRO A 57 1.72 -10.26 -5.37
N ASP A 58 0.80 -10.01 -6.30
CA ASP A 58 1.12 -9.88 -7.72
C ASP A 58 2.10 -8.72 -7.98
N LYS A 59 2.92 -8.86 -9.03
CA LYS A 59 3.93 -7.84 -9.38
C LYS A 59 3.34 -6.46 -9.60
N GLU A 60 2.12 -6.38 -10.14
CA GLU A 60 1.42 -5.11 -10.34
C GLU A 60 1.07 -4.46 -9.00
N PHE A 61 0.63 -5.24 -8.01
CA PHE A 61 0.40 -4.74 -6.66
C PHE A 61 1.71 -4.30 -6.00
N ILE A 62 2.79 -5.06 -6.16
CA ILE A 62 4.12 -4.69 -5.63
C ILE A 62 4.58 -3.32 -6.18
N VAL A 63 4.35 -3.04 -7.47
CA VAL A 63 4.66 -1.73 -8.06
C VAL A 63 3.79 -0.62 -7.48
N ARG A 64 2.48 -0.88 -7.28
CA ARG A 64 1.58 0.08 -6.62
C ARG A 64 2.02 0.35 -5.17
N LEU A 65 2.39 -0.69 -4.45
CA LEU A 65 2.89 -0.62 -3.08
C LEU A 65 4.17 0.23 -2.97
N ASP A 66 5.15 0.04 -3.88
CA ASP A 66 6.35 0.89 -3.93
C ASP A 66 5.99 2.37 -4.14
N ASN A 67 5.01 2.66 -5.01
CA ASN A 67 4.56 4.04 -5.22
C ASN A 67 3.91 4.62 -3.96
N TYR A 68 3.07 3.87 -3.25
CA TYR A 68 2.44 4.34 -2.02
C TYR A 68 3.47 4.63 -0.92
N LEU A 69 4.46 3.75 -0.75
CA LEU A 69 5.55 3.96 0.19
C LEU A 69 6.41 5.19 -0.17
N ALA A 70 6.60 5.43 -1.48
CA ALA A 70 7.29 6.62 -1.95
C ALA A 70 6.53 7.92 -1.63
N LEU A 71 5.20 7.91 -1.56
CA LEU A 71 4.39 9.08 -1.18
C LEU A 71 4.62 9.50 0.28
N GLY A 72 4.86 8.54 1.17
CA GLY A 72 5.19 8.82 2.58
C GLY A 72 6.63 9.30 2.81
N GLY A 73 7.45 9.40 1.75
CA GLY A 73 8.87 9.71 1.86
C GLY A 73 9.72 8.53 2.39
N GLU A 74 9.15 7.33 2.55
CA GLU A 74 9.83 6.13 3.04
C GLU A 74 10.53 5.35 1.91
N ARG A 75 11.26 6.04 1.03
CA ARG A 75 12.22 5.35 0.15
C ARG A 75 13.52 5.08 0.92
N PRO A 76 14.06 3.85 0.94
CA PRO A 76 15.45 3.64 1.29
C PRO A 76 16.41 4.24 0.23
#